data_AF-A0A511V7X6-F1
#
_entry.id   AF-A0A511V7X6-F1
#
_cell.length_a   1.000
_cell.length_b   1.000
_cell.length_c   1.000
_cell.angle_alpha   90.00
_cell.angle_beta   90.00
_cell.angle_gamma   90.00
#
_symmetry.space_group_name_H-M   'P 1'
#
loop_
_entity.id
_entity.type
_entity.pdbx_description
1 polymer ?
#
loop_
_entity_poly.entity_id
_entity_poly.type
_entity_poly.pdbx_seq_one_letter_code
_entity_poly.pdbx_strand_id
1 'polypeptide(L)'
;MRIERPNHIQPINPYRQQEMKQEEARAKGKGRDQLEISTEALELQKSQDTAAERAERIAELKEQVQNGTYHVDAKVIAEALLRKGL
;
A
#
# COMPACT_ATOMS: atom_id res chain seq x y z
N MET A 1 -69.98 -28.70 -21.45
CA MET A 1 -69.28 -27.71 -20.62
C MET A 1 -68.03 -28.37 -20.04
N ARG A 2 -66.83 -28.05 -20.57
CA ARG A 2 -65.53 -28.43 -19.98
C ARG A 2 -64.89 -27.15 -19.46
N ILE A 3 -64.62 -27.11 -18.16
CA ILE A 3 -63.97 -25.98 -17.50
C ILE A 3 -62.56 -26.45 -17.14
N GLU A 4 -61.57 -26.03 -17.93
CA GLU A 4 -60.16 -26.26 -17.62
C GLU A 4 -59.72 -25.18 -16.62
N ARG A 5 -59.21 -25.60 -15.46
CA ARG A 5 -58.72 -24.68 -14.41
C ARG A 5 -57.30 -24.22 -14.79
N PRO A 6 -56.99 -22.91 -14.73
CA PRO A 6 -55.70 -22.39 -15.15
C PRO A 6 -54.65 -22.52 -14.04
N ASN A 7 -53.39 -22.68 -14.47
CA ASN A 7 -52.16 -22.36 -13.75
C ASN A 7 -51.93 -23.02 -12.37
N HIS A 8 -51.15 -24.10 -12.38
CA HIS A 8 -50.46 -24.60 -11.20
C HIS A 8 -49.29 -23.67 -10.85
N ILE A 9 -49.51 -22.71 -9.95
CA ILE A 9 -48.45 -21.87 -9.39
C ILE A 9 -47.69 -22.75 -8.38
N GLN A 10 -46.48 -23.17 -8.76
CA GLN A 10 -45.55 -23.87 -7.89
C GLN A 10 -45.24 -23.00 -6.66
N PRO A 11 -45.28 -23.54 -5.42
CA PRO A 11 -44.87 -22.79 -4.24
C PRO A 11 -43.37 -22.51 -4.31
N ILE A 12 -43.00 -21.26 -4.56
CA ILE A 12 -41.63 -20.78 -4.39
C ILE A 12 -41.29 -20.90 -2.92
N ASN A 13 -40.41 -21.86 -2.58
CA ASN A 13 -39.92 -22.06 -1.23
C ASN A 13 -39.00 -20.89 -0.84
N PRO A 14 -39.39 -20.01 0.11
CA PRO A 14 -38.61 -18.82 0.48
C PRO A 14 -37.27 -19.17 1.13
N TYR A 15 -37.16 -20.37 1.72
CA TYR A 15 -35.93 -20.87 2.32
C TYR A 15 -34.80 -21.07 1.31
N ARG A 16 -35.09 -21.59 0.11
CA ARG A 16 -34.07 -21.78 -0.93
C ARG A 16 -33.48 -20.48 -1.44
N GLN A 17 -34.26 -19.41 -1.47
CA GLN A 17 -33.75 -18.07 -1.85
C GLN A 17 -32.83 -17.49 -0.78
N GLN A 18 -33.04 -17.85 0.48
CA GLN A 18 -32.21 -17.40 1.60
C GLN A 18 -30.85 -18.10 1.61
N GLU A 19 -30.82 -19.39 1.27
CA GLU A 19 -29.59 -20.16 1.08
C GLU A 19 -28.75 -19.58 -0.06
N MET A 20 -29.36 -19.30 -1.22
CA MET A 20 -28.66 -18.65 -2.35
C MET A 20 -28.09 -17.27 -1.98
N LYS A 21 -28.86 -16.43 -1.29
CA LYS A 21 -28.37 -15.11 -0.83
C LYS A 21 -27.22 -15.24 0.17
N GLN A 22 -27.25 -16.27 1.01
CA GLN A 22 -26.20 -16.51 2.00
C GLN A 22 -24.92 -17.05 1.35
N GLU A 23 -25.03 -17.85 0.28
CA GLU A 23 -23.90 -18.27 -0.55
C GLU A 23 -23.28 -17.08 -1.31
N GLU A 24 -24.10 -16.20 -1.89
CA GLU A 24 -23.62 -14.97 -2.54
C GLU A 24 -22.90 -14.02 -1.56
N ALA A 25 -23.40 -13.92 -0.32
CA ALA A 25 -22.77 -13.14 0.73
C ALA A 25 -21.45 -13.76 1.25
N ARG A 26 -21.33 -15.10 1.24
CA ARG A 26 -20.08 -15.80 1.57
C ARG A 26 -19.04 -15.71 0.45
N ALA A 27 -19.47 -15.66 -0.81
CA ALA A 27 -18.59 -15.48 -1.98
C ALA A 27 -17.99 -14.06 -2.03
N LYS A 28 -18.69 -13.05 -1.51
CA LYS A 28 -18.16 -11.71 -1.26
C LYS A 28 -17.36 -11.72 0.04
N GLY A 29 -16.20 -12.38 0.01
CA GLY A 29 -15.26 -12.45 1.14
C GLY A 29 -15.01 -11.07 1.76
N LYS A 30 -14.74 -11.06 3.08
CA LYS A 30 -14.44 -9.86 3.87
C LYS A 30 -13.50 -8.93 3.08
N GLY A 31 -13.93 -7.68 2.90
CA GLY A 31 -13.18 -6.66 2.18
C GLY A 31 -11.72 -6.67 2.65
N ARG A 32 -10.80 -6.83 1.70
CA ARG A 32 -9.38 -6.85 1.99
C ARG A 32 -8.93 -5.41 2.10
N ASP A 33 -8.31 -5.05 3.22
CA ASP A 33 -7.60 -3.78 3.30
C ASP A 33 -6.45 -3.83 2.31
N GLN A 34 -6.49 -2.95 1.30
CA GLN A 34 -5.45 -2.83 0.29
C GLN A 34 -4.82 -1.45 0.37
N LEU A 35 -3.51 -1.43 0.60
CA LEU A 35 -2.71 -0.22 0.60
C LEU A 35 -2.09 -0.07 -0.79
N GLU A 36 -2.49 0.96 -1.53
CA GLU A 36 -1.90 1.32 -2.82
C GLU A 36 -0.95 2.51 -2.64
N ILE A 37 0.24 2.44 -3.25
CA ILE A 37 1.17 3.56 -3.27
C ILE A 37 0.71 4.53 -4.35
N SER A 38 0.47 5.79 -3.98
CA SER A 38 0.07 6.83 -4.94
C SER A 38 1.10 6.96 -6.06
N THR A 39 0.62 7.06 -7.31
CA THR A 39 1.46 7.29 -8.48
C THR A 39 2.29 8.56 -8.34
N GLU A 40 1.74 9.60 -7.71
CA GLU A 40 2.44 10.86 -7.45
C GLU A 40 3.62 10.67 -6.49
N ALA A 41 3.45 9.86 -5.45
CA ALA A 41 4.52 9.55 -4.51
C ALA A 41 5.67 8.75 -5.16
N LEU A 42 5.34 7.86 -6.11
CA LEU A 42 6.33 7.11 -6.87
C LEU A 42 7.14 8.01 -7.81
N GLU A 43 6.49 8.98 -8.47
CA GLU A 43 7.18 9.94 -9.33
C GLU A 43 8.09 10.89 -8.52
N LEU A 44 7.65 11.33 -7.33
CA LEU A 44 8.52 12.09 -6.41
C LEU A 44 9.75 11.28 -5.98
N GLN A 45 9.62 9.97 -5.73
CA GLN A 45 10.75 9.11 -5.39
C GLN A 45 11.77 9.01 -6.54
N LYS A 46 11.32 8.90 -7.79
CA LYS A 46 12.21 8.87 -8.96
C LYS A 46 12.93 10.19 -9.18
N SER A 47 12.29 11.32 -8.88
CA SER A 47 12.93 12.64 -9.02
C SER A 47 14.09 12.87 -8.04
N GLN A 48 14.26 12.01 -7.03
CA GLN A 48 15.38 12.02 -6.08
C GLN A 48 16.60 11.17 -6.52
N ASP A 49 16.78 10.92 -7.81
CA ASP A 49 17.98 10.25 -8.34
C ASP A 49 19.25 11.12 -8.21
N THR A 50 19.67 11.39 -6.97
CA THR A 50 20.93 12.07 -6.61
C THR A 50 22.08 11.07 -6.49
N ALA A 51 22.00 9.93 -7.21
CA ALA A 51 22.92 8.80 -7.03
C ALA A 51 24.37 9.16 -7.42
N ALA A 52 24.54 9.95 -8.47
CA ALA A 52 25.85 10.42 -8.93
C ALA A 52 26.48 11.39 -7.90
N GLU A 53 25.76 12.44 -7.53
CA GLU A 53 26.22 13.43 -6.53
C GLU A 53 26.56 12.77 -5.19
N ARG A 54 25.76 11.75 -4.81
CA ARG A 54 26.02 10.96 -3.59
C ARG A 54 27.29 10.12 -3.72
N ALA A 55 27.55 9.52 -4.87
CA ALA A 55 28.76 8.74 -5.09
C ALA A 55 30.02 9.62 -4.99
N GLU A 56 29.98 10.81 -5.58
CA GLU A 56 31.06 11.81 -5.49
C GLU A 56 31.31 12.22 -4.03
N ARG A 57 30.25 12.63 -3.31
CA ARG A 57 30.33 12.99 -1.88
C ARG A 57 30.95 11.87 -1.03
N ILE A 58 30.60 10.62 -1.30
CA ILE A 58 31.14 9.46 -0.57
C ILE A 58 32.63 9.27 -0.87
N ALA A 59 33.07 9.47 -2.12
CA ALA A 59 34.47 9.37 -2.48
C ALA A 59 35.31 10.41 -1.73
N GLU A 60 34.88 11.68 -1.72
CA GLU A 60 35.55 12.76 -0.99
C GLU A 60 35.66 12.46 0.51
N LEU A 61 34.56 12.00 1.12
CA LEU A 61 34.55 11.64 2.54
C LEU A 61 35.50 10.47 2.85
N LYS A 62 35.59 9.47 1.95
CA LYS A 62 36.52 8.35 2.11
C LYS A 62 37.97 8.83 2.09
N GLU A 63 38.33 9.73 1.19
CA GLU A 63 39.69 10.31 1.17
C GLU A 63 40.01 11.07 2.45
N GLN A 64 39.08 11.90 2.95
CA GLN A 64 39.28 12.63 4.22
C GLN A 64 39.47 11.69 5.41
N VAL A 65 38.73 10.58 5.45
CA VAL A 65 38.86 9.57 6.51
C VAL A 65 40.21 8.85 6.40
N GLN A 66 40.62 8.46 5.19
CA GLN A 66 41.92 7.79 4.96
C GLN A 66 43.10 8.69 5.33
N ASN A 67 43.01 9.98 5.01
CA ASN A 67 44.03 10.97 5.33
C ASN A 67 43.99 11.45 6.79
N GLY A 68 43.01 10.98 7.58
CA GLY A 68 42.84 11.36 8.99
C GLY A 68 42.40 12.81 9.20
N THR A 69 41.96 13.52 8.15
CA THR A 69 41.50 14.91 8.20
C THR A 69 40.00 15.03 8.44
N TYR A 70 39.26 13.91 8.45
CA TYR A 70 37.84 13.91 8.75
C TYR A 70 37.56 14.22 10.22
N HIS A 71 36.92 15.36 10.47
CA HIS A 71 36.53 15.79 11.82
C HIS A 71 35.03 15.56 12.06
N VAL A 72 34.72 14.91 13.17
CA VAL A 72 33.34 14.63 13.58
C VAL A 72 32.86 15.76 14.49
N ASP A 73 32.05 16.67 13.94
CA ASP A 73 31.47 17.79 14.70
C ASP A 73 30.21 17.34 15.47
N ALA A 74 30.26 17.44 16.80
CA ALA A 74 29.15 17.09 17.69
C ALA A 74 27.91 17.98 17.50
N LYS A 75 28.09 19.25 17.12
CA LYS A 75 26.98 20.17 16.85
C LYS A 75 26.20 19.74 15.62
N VAL A 76 26.89 19.37 14.54
CA VAL A 76 26.28 18.86 13.31
C VAL A 76 25.51 17.56 13.57
N ILE A 77 26.03 16.68 14.44
CA ILE A 77 25.32 15.47 14.85
C ILE A 77 24.02 15.82 15.59
N ALA A 78 24.08 16.71 16.58
CA ALA A 78 22.91 17.13 17.34
C ALA A 78 21.83 17.76 16.43
N GLU A 79 22.24 18.63 15.50
CA GLU A 79 21.35 19.21 14.49
C GLU A 79 20.71 18.15 13.59
N ALA A 80 21.47 17.13 13.16
CA ALA A 80 20.95 16.05 12.33
C ALA A 80 19.95 15.15 13.09
N LEU A 81 20.19 14.89 14.38
CA LEU A 81 19.26 14.14 15.24
C LEU A 81 17.95 14.90 15.43
N LEU A 82 18.04 16.20 15.76
CA LEU A 82 16.87 17.08 15.89
C LEU A 82 16.06 17.14 14.60
N ARG A 83 16.73 17.27 13.44
CA ARG A 83 16.06 17.29 12.13
C ARG A 83 15.34 15.97 11.82
N LYS A 84 15.88 14.82 12.27
CA LYS A 84 15.24 13.52 12.10
C LYS A 84 14.13 13.23 13.10
N GLY A 85 13.93 14.07 14.12
CA GLY A 85 12.92 13.87 15.16
C GLY A 85 13.22 12.67 16.06
N LEU A 86 14.51 12.40 16.30
CA LEU A 86 14.98 11.43 17.31
C LEU A 86 15.08 12.07 18.68
#